data_AF-A0A1R3WJ54-F1
#
_entry.id   AF-A0A1R3WJ54-F1
#
_cell.length_a   1.000
_cell.length_b   1.000
_cell.length_c   1.000
_cell.angle_alpha   90.00
_cell.angle_beta   90.00
_cell.angle_gamma   90.00
#
_symmetry.space_group_name_H-M   'P 1'
#
loop_
_entity.id
_entity.type
_entity.pdbx_description
1 polymer ?
#
loop_
_entity_poly.entity_id
_entity_poly.type
_entity_poly.pdbx_seq_one_letter_code
_entity_poly.pdbx_strand_id
1 'polypeptide(L)'
;MTRYPRDMTGYGPNPPAANWPNGAKIAVQIVLNYEEGGENNILHGDAASEAFLSEITGASPWPGQRHWNMESIYEYGARAGFWRLHRLLRDLPITIYGVATALARAPEQVAAMQSSGWEIASHGLKWVEHKDMPEDVERAQIAEAIRLHTEVTGAAPRGWYTGRCSNNTVRLVAETGQFAYVADSYADDLPYWMQFGRTDQLIVPYTMDCNDMRFGIQAGFTNGDQFESYLRDSFDVLYAEGAAGAPKMLSIGLHCRLMGRPGRAAALARVIDYFKSHDDVWFATREQIADHWAAQHPAPNAVRPSEMDRDTFVAAFGGIFEHSPWIAEGAHALELGPTHDTAIGVHSALARVFRSGSEEQRLNVLKAHPDLAGKLAAAGKLTAESTAEQAGAGLDLLTDDERAAFQSLNAQYVARHGFPFIIAVKDHDKASILAAFHRRIENDRDTEFAEACRQVERIAQLRLIEKLGA
;
A
#
# COMPACT_ATOMS: atom_id res chain seq x y z
N MET A 1 10.30 6.64 21.30
CA MET A 1 10.69 7.16 19.98
C MET A 1 9.51 6.99 19.05
N THR A 2 9.15 8.02 18.29
CA THR A 2 8.01 7.94 17.37
C THR A 2 8.46 7.20 16.11
N ARG A 3 7.83 6.05 15.82
CA ARG A 3 7.96 5.35 14.53
C ARG A 3 7.12 6.07 13.49
N TYR A 4 7.49 5.96 12.22
CA TYR A 4 6.72 6.51 11.11
C TYR A 4 5.67 5.49 10.64
N PRO A 5 4.36 5.68 10.87
CA PRO A 5 3.37 4.61 10.70
C PRO A 5 2.81 4.50 9.27
N ARG A 6 3.26 5.35 8.34
CA ARG A 6 2.74 5.39 6.97
C ARG A 6 3.67 4.64 6.03
N ASP A 7 3.09 3.81 5.19
CA ASP A 7 3.80 3.22 4.07
C ASP A 7 3.82 4.19 2.89
N MET A 8 5.00 4.69 2.56
CA MET A 8 5.24 5.55 1.40
C MET A 8 5.85 4.79 0.22
N THR A 9 6.08 3.48 0.39
CA THR A 9 6.65 2.61 -0.65
C THR A 9 5.54 1.90 -1.40
N GLY A 10 4.57 1.32 -0.69
CA GLY A 10 3.57 0.43 -1.30
C GLY A 10 4.26 -0.67 -2.09
N TYR A 11 3.82 -0.89 -3.32
CA TYR A 11 4.49 -1.84 -4.22
C TYR A 11 5.80 -1.34 -4.87
N GLY A 12 6.13 -0.05 -4.71
CA GLY A 12 7.29 0.55 -5.38
C GLY A 12 7.21 0.43 -6.91
N PRO A 13 8.34 0.26 -7.61
CA PRO A 13 8.36 0.24 -9.08
C PRO A 13 7.81 -1.06 -9.71
N ASN A 14 7.59 -2.10 -8.91
CA ASN A 14 7.27 -3.44 -9.41
C ASN A 14 5.98 -3.98 -8.76
N PRO A 15 4.80 -3.47 -9.14
CA PRO A 15 3.54 -3.99 -8.64
C PRO A 15 3.32 -5.46 -9.03
N PRO A 16 2.63 -6.25 -8.18
CA PRO A 16 2.29 -7.62 -8.50
C PRO A 16 1.39 -7.67 -9.74
N ALA A 17 1.55 -8.72 -10.55
CA ALA A 17 0.65 -8.96 -11.67
C ALA A 17 -0.74 -9.31 -11.15
N ALA A 18 -1.72 -8.41 -11.33
CA ALA A 18 -3.07 -8.57 -10.80
C ALA A 18 -3.79 -9.84 -11.29
N ASN A 19 -3.36 -10.39 -12.43
CA ASN A 19 -3.89 -11.63 -13.01
C ASN A 19 -5.42 -11.65 -13.12
N TRP A 20 -6.03 -10.51 -13.48
CA TRP A 20 -7.48 -10.39 -13.55
C TRP A 20 -8.11 -11.50 -14.41
N PRO A 21 -9.33 -11.96 -14.07
CA PRO A 21 -9.99 -13.03 -14.78
C PRO A 21 -10.00 -12.83 -16.30
N ASN A 22 -9.79 -13.92 -17.04
CA ASN A 22 -9.72 -13.94 -18.50
C ASN A 22 -8.63 -13.05 -19.13
N GLY A 23 -7.62 -12.63 -18.35
CA GLY A 23 -6.53 -11.79 -18.85
C GLY A 23 -6.91 -10.33 -19.06
N ALA A 24 -7.96 -9.86 -18.35
CA ALA A 24 -8.47 -8.51 -18.44
C ALA A 24 -7.37 -7.46 -18.20
N LYS A 25 -7.38 -6.39 -19.01
CA LYS A 25 -6.40 -5.31 -18.96
C LYS A 25 -6.71 -4.31 -17.85
N ILE A 26 -7.97 -4.25 -17.43
CA ILE A 26 -8.42 -3.36 -16.37
C ILE A 26 -9.62 -3.98 -15.66
N ALA A 27 -9.68 -3.82 -14.34
CA ALA A 27 -10.88 -4.10 -13.55
C ALA A 27 -11.65 -2.80 -13.30
N VAL A 28 -12.86 -2.66 -13.81
CA VAL A 28 -13.72 -1.48 -13.57
C VAL A 28 -14.69 -1.80 -12.45
N GLN A 29 -14.59 -1.06 -11.35
CA GLN A 29 -15.39 -1.24 -10.15
C GLN A 29 -16.26 0.00 -9.90
N ILE A 30 -17.57 -0.14 -10.08
CA ILE A 30 -18.53 0.95 -9.90
C ILE A 30 -19.18 0.85 -8.52
N VAL A 31 -19.04 1.92 -7.73
CA VAL A 31 -19.69 2.08 -6.42
C VAL A 31 -20.88 3.02 -6.54
N LEU A 32 -22.03 2.60 -6.03
CA LEU A 32 -23.17 3.47 -5.80
C LEU A 32 -23.40 3.66 -4.30
N ASN A 33 -23.12 4.86 -3.80
CA ASN A 33 -23.36 5.23 -2.41
C ASN A 33 -24.87 5.42 -2.18
N TYR A 34 -25.37 4.78 -1.13
CA TYR A 34 -26.74 4.92 -0.65
C TYR A 34 -26.72 5.46 0.78
N GLU A 35 -26.86 6.78 0.87
CA GLU A 35 -26.67 7.56 2.11
C GLU A 35 -27.94 8.32 2.49
N GLU A 36 -28.85 8.49 1.53
CA GLU A 36 -30.09 9.24 1.66
C GLU A 36 -31.02 8.64 2.72
N GLY A 37 -31.22 9.39 3.82
CA GLY A 37 -31.92 8.95 5.03
C GLY A 37 -30.99 8.58 6.20
N GLY A 38 -29.67 8.60 5.99
CA GLY A 38 -28.64 8.33 6.98
C GLY A 38 -27.71 9.51 7.26
N GLU A 39 -27.88 10.65 6.58
CA GLU A 39 -27.11 11.88 6.73
C GLU A 39 -27.43 12.63 8.05
N ASN A 40 -26.68 13.72 8.32
CA ASN A 40 -26.93 14.55 9.50
C ASN A 40 -28.33 15.17 9.48
N ASN A 41 -29.13 14.86 10.50
CA ASN A 41 -30.42 15.49 10.71
C ASN A 41 -30.79 15.47 12.20
N ILE A 42 -31.41 16.54 12.70
CA ILE A 42 -31.92 16.56 14.07
C ILE A 42 -33.01 15.50 14.31
N LEU A 43 -33.72 15.08 13.25
CA LEU A 43 -34.67 13.96 13.29
C LEU A 43 -33.98 12.60 13.50
N HIS A 44 -32.67 12.52 13.25
CA HIS A 44 -31.82 11.34 13.46
C HIS A 44 -31.03 11.43 14.77
N GLY A 45 -31.28 12.45 15.59
CA GLY A 45 -30.57 12.72 16.85
C GLY A 45 -29.26 13.48 16.69
N ASP A 46 -28.96 14.04 15.51
CA ASP A 46 -27.75 14.84 15.29
C ASP A 46 -27.89 16.28 15.81
N ALA A 47 -26.75 16.94 16.03
CA ALA A 47 -26.72 18.31 16.56
C ALA A 47 -27.15 19.38 15.53
N ALA A 48 -27.09 19.08 14.23
CA ALA A 48 -27.32 20.04 13.16
C ALA A 48 -27.82 19.35 11.88
N SER A 49 -28.29 20.14 10.92
CA SER A 49 -28.60 19.67 9.56
C SER A 49 -27.33 19.28 8.78
N GLU A 50 -27.50 18.45 7.75
CA GLU A 50 -26.46 18.19 6.75
C GLU A 50 -26.03 19.45 5.97
N ALA A 51 -24.79 19.43 5.51
CA ALA A 51 -24.14 20.49 4.76
C ALA A 51 -23.25 19.97 3.61
N PHE A 52 -22.97 18.68 3.57
CA PHE A 52 -22.03 18.08 2.63
C PHE A 52 -22.72 17.42 1.43
N LEU A 53 -22.01 17.37 0.29
CA LEU A 53 -22.41 16.76 -0.99
C LEU A 53 -23.85 17.03 -1.41
N SER A 54 -24.12 18.28 -1.78
CA SER A 54 -25.41 18.73 -2.30
C SER A 54 -25.23 19.77 -3.39
N GLU A 55 -26.34 20.21 -4.01
CA GLU A 55 -26.33 21.34 -4.95
C GLU A 55 -26.02 22.69 -4.27
N ILE A 56 -26.09 22.75 -2.93
CA ILE A 56 -25.80 23.95 -2.14
C ILE A 56 -24.32 23.88 -1.74
N THR A 57 -23.43 24.07 -2.71
CA THR A 57 -21.98 24.01 -2.47
C THR A 57 -21.56 25.09 -1.48
N GLY A 58 -20.83 24.70 -0.42
CA GLY A 58 -20.43 25.60 0.66
C GLY A 58 -21.53 25.86 1.70
N ALA A 59 -22.57 25.03 1.76
CA ALA A 59 -23.51 25.04 2.88
C ALA A 59 -22.76 24.83 4.22
N SER A 60 -23.31 25.42 5.27
CA SER A 60 -22.89 25.19 6.66
C SER A 60 -23.98 24.45 7.41
N PRO A 61 -23.66 23.57 8.37
CA PRO A 61 -24.65 22.92 9.22
C PRO A 61 -25.47 23.97 9.98
N TRP A 62 -26.78 23.75 10.16
CA TRP A 62 -27.64 24.60 10.97
C TRP A 62 -27.88 23.96 12.34
N PRO A 63 -27.24 24.43 13.43
CA PRO A 63 -27.38 23.82 14.75
C PRO A 63 -28.83 23.87 15.25
N GLY A 64 -29.30 22.73 15.76
CA GLY A 64 -30.65 22.57 16.32
C GLY A 64 -31.80 22.77 15.32
N GLN A 65 -31.51 22.81 14.02
CA GLN A 65 -32.47 23.13 12.98
C GLN A 65 -32.45 22.12 11.84
N ARG A 66 -33.60 21.99 11.18
CA ARG A 66 -33.73 21.30 9.90
C ARG A 66 -33.36 22.26 8.77
N HIS A 67 -32.74 21.72 7.72
CA HIS A 67 -32.45 22.46 6.50
C HIS A 67 -33.29 21.90 5.36
N TRP A 68 -34.48 22.47 5.17
CA TRP A 68 -35.49 21.96 4.25
C TRP A 68 -34.97 21.71 2.82
N ASN A 69 -34.20 22.66 2.27
CA ASN A 69 -33.63 22.51 0.93
C ASN A 69 -32.66 21.33 0.86
N MET A 70 -31.80 21.16 1.88
CA MET A 70 -30.87 20.04 1.97
C MET A 70 -31.60 18.70 2.03
N GLU A 71 -32.60 18.58 2.90
CA GLU A 71 -33.41 17.36 3.01
C GLU A 71 -34.05 17.00 1.68
N SER A 72 -34.67 17.95 0.98
CA SER A 72 -35.29 17.69 -0.33
C SER A 72 -34.27 17.31 -1.44
N ILE A 73 -33.01 17.74 -1.31
CA ILE A 73 -31.93 17.33 -2.22
C ILE A 73 -31.54 15.88 -1.96
N TYR A 74 -31.44 15.46 -0.70
CA TYR A 74 -31.18 14.07 -0.33
C TYR A 74 -32.37 13.18 -0.71
N GLU A 75 -33.59 13.61 -0.45
CA GLU A 75 -34.80 12.90 -0.88
C GLU A 75 -34.83 12.63 -2.38
N TYR A 76 -34.32 13.55 -3.22
CA TYR A 76 -34.21 13.32 -4.66
C TYR A 76 -33.40 12.05 -5.00
N GLY A 77 -32.31 11.80 -4.27
CA GLY A 77 -31.48 10.62 -4.45
C GLY A 77 -32.28 9.34 -4.24
N ALA A 78 -32.94 9.20 -3.09
CA ALA A 78 -33.76 8.02 -2.79
C ALA A 78 -35.00 7.88 -3.70
N ARG A 79 -35.67 9.00 -4.03
CA ARG A 79 -36.96 9.02 -4.73
C ARG A 79 -36.86 8.89 -6.24
N ALA A 80 -35.78 9.39 -6.85
CA ALA A 80 -35.68 9.50 -8.31
C ALA A 80 -34.29 9.16 -8.85
N GLY A 81 -33.23 9.62 -8.17
CA GLY A 81 -31.85 9.40 -8.57
C GLY A 81 -31.48 7.92 -8.62
N PHE A 82 -31.72 7.21 -7.52
CA PHE A 82 -31.49 5.77 -7.39
C PHE A 82 -32.16 5.00 -8.53
N TRP A 83 -33.46 5.21 -8.77
CA TRP A 83 -34.19 4.47 -9.80
C TRP A 83 -33.68 4.74 -11.22
N ARG A 84 -33.16 5.94 -11.49
CA ARG A 84 -32.53 6.23 -12.79
C ARG A 84 -31.22 5.47 -12.95
N LEU A 85 -30.38 5.48 -11.92
CA LEU A 85 -29.10 4.77 -11.92
C LEU A 85 -29.29 3.25 -11.93
N HIS A 86 -30.27 2.73 -11.18
CA HIS A 86 -30.64 1.32 -11.18
C HIS A 86 -30.99 0.83 -12.58
N ARG A 87 -31.85 1.55 -13.33
CA ARG A 87 -32.16 1.19 -14.73
C ARG A 87 -30.94 1.21 -15.65
N LEU A 88 -30.00 2.11 -15.41
CA LEU A 88 -28.77 2.24 -16.20
C LEU A 88 -27.77 1.11 -15.89
N LEU A 89 -27.69 0.69 -14.63
CA LEU A 89 -26.60 -0.14 -14.08
C LEU A 89 -27.01 -1.58 -13.74
N ARG A 90 -28.30 -1.92 -13.74
CA ARG A 90 -28.83 -3.21 -13.24
C ARG A 90 -28.24 -4.46 -13.91
N ASP A 91 -27.70 -4.34 -15.11
CA ASP A 91 -27.07 -5.44 -15.84
C ASP A 91 -25.52 -5.47 -15.67
N LEU A 92 -24.98 -4.64 -14.77
CA LEU A 92 -23.57 -4.61 -14.38
C LEU A 92 -23.42 -5.04 -12.91
N PRO A 93 -22.26 -5.63 -12.55
CA PRO A 93 -21.91 -5.87 -11.16
C PRO A 93 -21.58 -4.54 -10.47
N ILE A 94 -22.43 -4.13 -9.54
CA ILE A 94 -22.28 -2.89 -8.76
C ILE A 94 -22.06 -3.24 -7.29
N THR A 95 -21.25 -2.43 -6.63
CA THR A 95 -21.15 -2.44 -5.16
C THR A 95 -21.91 -1.25 -4.60
N ILE A 96 -22.87 -1.51 -3.72
CA ILE A 96 -23.51 -0.48 -2.92
C ILE A 96 -22.65 -0.20 -1.70
N TYR A 97 -22.35 1.07 -1.46
CA TYR A 97 -21.90 1.54 -0.14
C TYR A 97 -23.14 2.02 0.61
N GLY A 98 -23.70 1.12 1.42
CA GLY A 98 -24.99 1.32 2.07
C GLY A 98 -24.85 1.73 3.53
N VAL A 99 -25.28 2.93 3.87
CA VAL A 99 -25.36 3.41 5.25
C VAL A 99 -26.49 2.66 5.95
N ALA A 100 -26.20 1.96 7.05
CA ALA A 100 -27.15 1.00 7.63
C ALA A 100 -28.51 1.63 7.98
N THR A 101 -28.52 2.85 8.52
CA THR A 101 -29.76 3.59 8.81
C THR A 101 -30.50 4.05 7.55
N ALA A 102 -29.79 4.38 6.46
CA ALA A 102 -30.41 4.72 5.17
C ALA A 102 -31.07 3.49 4.54
N LEU A 103 -30.37 2.34 4.55
CA LEU A 103 -30.91 1.07 4.07
C LEU A 103 -32.18 0.68 4.83
N ALA A 104 -32.18 0.82 6.16
CA ALA A 104 -33.35 0.52 7.01
C ALA A 104 -34.59 1.36 6.66
N ARG A 105 -34.40 2.57 6.10
CA ARG A 105 -35.48 3.47 5.66
C ARG A 105 -35.91 3.22 4.21
N ALA A 106 -35.25 2.33 3.48
CA ALA A 106 -35.36 2.19 2.04
C ALA A 106 -35.61 0.74 1.56
N PRO A 107 -36.69 0.09 2.03
CA PRO A 107 -36.93 -1.33 1.74
C PRO A 107 -37.10 -1.64 0.24
N GLU A 108 -37.70 -0.74 -0.54
CA GLU A 108 -37.86 -0.94 -1.99
C GLU A 108 -36.51 -0.89 -2.72
N GLN A 109 -35.63 0.02 -2.32
CA GLN A 109 -34.30 0.16 -2.89
C GLN A 109 -33.42 -1.03 -2.51
N VAL A 110 -33.45 -1.47 -1.26
CA VAL A 110 -32.73 -2.69 -0.80
C VAL A 110 -33.19 -3.91 -1.61
N ALA A 111 -34.50 -4.10 -1.77
CA ALA A 111 -35.02 -5.20 -2.59
C ALA A 111 -34.55 -5.11 -4.04
N ALA A 112 -34.49 -3.90 -4.61
CA ALA A 112 -33.99 -3.69 -5.97
C ALA A 112 -32.50 -4.01 -6.11
N MET A 113 -31.67 -3.61 -5.14
CA MET A 113 -30.22 -3.93 -5.09
C MET A 113 -30.00 -5.45 -5.06
N GLN A 114 -30.72 -6.15 -4.17
CA GLN A 114 -30.66 -7.62 -4.04
C GLN A 114 -31.14 -8.31 -5.31
N SER A 115 -32.24 -7.84 -5.92
CA SER A 115 -32.78 -8.43 -7.15
C SER A 115 -31.83 -8.31 -8.35
N SER A 116 -30.97 -7.29 -8.36
CA SER A 116 -29.92 -7.10 -9.36
C SER A 116 -28.66 -7.90 -9.07
N GLY A 117 -28.59 -8.62 -7.94
CA GLY A 117 -27.37 -9.32 -7.52
C GLY A 117 -26.21 -8.37 -7.20
N TRP A 118 -26.50 -7.12 -6.84
CA TRP A 118 -25.47 -6.17 -6.44
C TRP A 118 -24.91 -6.53 -5.06
N GLU A 119 -23.62 -6.31 -4.88
CA GLU A 119 -23.01 -6.36 -3.55
C GLU A 119 -23.56 -5.21 -2.70
N ILE A 120 -23.86 -5.45 -1.42
CA ILE A 120 -24.17 -4.39 -0.46
C ILE A 120 -23.11 -4.40 0.65
N ALA A 121 -22.12 -3.52 0.52
CA ALA A 121 -21.09 -3.29 1.53
C ALA A 121 -21.57 -2.27 2.57
N SER A 122 -20.98 -2.32 3.76
CA SER A 122 -21.29 -1.37 4.83
C SER A 122 -20.68 -0.01 4.54
N HIS A 123 -21.50 1.04 4.64
CA HIS A 123 -21.03 2.43 4.65
C HIS A 123 -21.17 3.10 6.04
N GLY A 124 -20.98 2.31 7.09
CA GLY A 124 -21.15 2.75 8.48
C GLY A 124 -22.62 2.80 8.93
N LEU A 125 -22.82 3.17 10.20
CA LEU A 125 -24.16 3.26 10.79
C LEU A 125 -24.94 4.45 10.24
N LYS A 126 -24.27 5.61 10.20
CA LYS A 126 -24.77 6.90 9.72
C LYS A 126 -23.70 7.54 8.83
N TRP A 127 -24.13 8.44 7.96
CA TRP A 127 -23.23 9.22 7.13
C TRP A 127 -22.82 10.51 7.85
N VAL A 128 -21.88 10.38 8.79
CA VAL A 128 -21.35 11.48 9.61
C VAL A 128 -19.82 11.49 9.60
N GLU A 129 -19.21 12.56 10.14
CA GLU A 129 -17.75 12.63 10.27
C GLU A 129 -17.28 11.88 11.52
N HIS A 130 -16.28 11.01 11.38
CA HIS A 130 -15.69 10.23 12.46
C HIS A 130 -14.37 10.80 12.98
N LYS A 131 -13.79 11.81 12.32
CA LYS A 131 -12.46 12.40 12.59
C LYS A 131 -12.10 12.48 14.09
N ASP A 132 -13.01 13.02 14.90
CA ASP A 132 -12.83 13.26 16.34
C ASP A 132 -13.73 12.36 17.22
N MET A 133 -14.28 11.28 16.66
CA MET A 133 -15.14 10.34 17.39
C MET A 133 -14.32 9.56 18.43
N PRO A 134 -14.78 9.48 19.70
CA PRO A 134 -14.14 8.62 20.70
C PRO A 134 -14.10 7.15 20.24
N GLU A 135 -12.98 6.47 20.48
CA GLU A 135 -12.75 5.10 19.98
C GLU A 135 -13.84 4.11 20.45
N ASP A 136 -14.29 4.21 21.71
CA ASP A 136 -15.33 3.37 22.28
C ASP A 136 -16.69 3.59 21.59
N VAL A 137 -17.01 4.85 21.27
CA VAL A 137 -18.22 5.23 20.52
C VAL A 137 -18.14 4.70 19.08
N GLU A 138 -17.00 4.89 18.41
CA GLU A 138 -16.81 4.42 17.04
C GLU A 138 -16.90 2.89 16.95
N ARG A 139 -16.26 2.18 17.89
CA ARG A 139 -16.33 0.71 18.00
C ARG A 139 -17.78 0.23 18.20
N ALA A 140 -18.56 0.92 19.04
CA ALA A 140 -19.96 0.61 19.24
C ALA A 140 -20.80 0.88 17.97
N GLN A 141 -20.53 1.97 17.25
CA GLN A 141 -21.21 2.26 15.98
C GLN A 141 -20.86 1.25 14.88
N ILE A 142 -19.62 0.77 14.81
CA ILE A 142 -19.21 -0.30 13.87
C ILE A 142 -20.01 -1.57 14.16
N ALA A 143 -20.07 -2.00 15.42
CA ALA A 143 -20.85 -3.18 15.80
C ALA A 143 -22.34 -3.03 15.49
N GLU A 144 -22.91 -1.85 15.76
CA GLU A 144 -24.32 -1.56 15.48
C GLU A 144 -24.61 -1.46 13.98
N ALA A 145 -23.68 -0.91 13.18
CA ALA A 145 -23.79 -0.89 11.72
C ALA A 145 -23.84 -2.31 11.17
N ILE A 146 -22.95 -3.20 11.63
CA ILE A 146 -22.93 -4.62 11.22
C ILE A 146 -24.25 -5.30 11.57
N ARG A 147 -24.74 -5.12 12.81
CA ARG A 147 -25.99 -5.71 13.27
C ARG A 147 -27.18 -5.24 12.43
N LEU A 148 -27.39 -3.93 12.30
CA LEU A 148 -28.51 -3.36 11.56
C LEU A 148 -28.43 -3.68 10.07
N HIS A 149 -27.24 -3.61 9.48
CA HIS A 149 -27.03 -4.03 8.09
C HIS A 149 -27.49 -5.47 7.89
N THR A 150 -27.06 -6.39 8.76
CA THR A 150 -27.44 -7.82 8.70
C THR A 150 -28.96 -8.00 8.79
N GLU A 151 -29.63 -7.25 9.66
CA GLU A 151 -31.09 -7.31 9.80
C GLU A 151 -31.83 -6.82 8.55
N VAL A 152 -31.33 -5.75 7.93
CA VAL A 152 -32.00 -5.10 6.80
C VAL A 152 -31.74 -5.85 5.48
N THR A 153 -30.52 -6.31 5.26
CA THR A 153 -30.11 -6.97 4.01
C THR A 153 -30.23 -8.50 4.08
N GLY A 154 -30.40 -9.07 5.27
CA GLY A 154 -30.45 -10.51 5.50
C GLY A 154 -29.08 -11.20 5.52
N ALA A 155 -27.98 -10.46 5.33
CA ALA A 155 -26.61 -10.99 5.37
C ALA A 155 -25.65 -9.97 5.98
N ALA A 156 -24.64 -10.48 6.69
CA ALA A 156 -23.62 -9.60 7.26
C ALA A 156 -22.74 -9.01 6.13
N PRO A 157 -22.35 -7.73 6.21
CA PRO A 157 -21.55 -7.10 5.16
C PRO A 157 -20.15 -7.72 5.11
N ARG A 158 -19.64 -7.93 3.90
CA ARG A 158 -18.27 -8.41 3.63
C ARG A 158 -17.28 -7.30 3.32
N GLY A 159 -17.77 -6.13 2.89
CA GLY A 159 -16.97 -4.93 2.66
C GLY A 159 -17.29 -3.79 3.64
N TRP A 160 -16.30 -2.94 3.90
CA TRP A 160 -16.47 -1.73 4.71
C TRP A 160 -15.84 -0.49 4.06
N TYR A 161 -16.56 0.63 4.15
CA TYR A 161 -16.05 1.98 3.86
C TYR A 161 -16.72 2.99 4.80
N THR A 162 -15.99 3.86 5.48
CA THR A 162 -16.56 4.98 6.25
C THR A 162 -16.52 6.29 5.46
N GLY A 163 -15.48 6.49 4.65
CA GLY A 163 -15.19 7.73 3.93
C GLY A 163 -14.59 8.80 4.83
N ARG A 164 -15.42 9.47 5.64
CA ARG A 164 -14.95 10.50 6.59
C ARG A 164 -14.49 9.86 7.90
N CYS A 165 -13.53 8.96 7.80
CA CYS A 165 -13.04 8.11 8.88
C CYS A 165 -12.24 8.88 9.95
N SER A 166 -12.09 8.26 11.13
CA SER A 166 -11.11 8.62 12.15
C SER A 166 -9.76 7.93 11.84
N ASN A 167 -8.72 8.25 12.62
CA ASN A 167 -7.46 7.48 12.56
C ASN A 167 -7.57 6.08 13.17
N ASN A 168 -8.67 5.74 13.84
CA ASN A 168 -8.92 4.44 14.44
C ASN A 168 -9.73 3.52 13.51
N THR A 169 -10.56 4.07 12.62
CA THR A 169 -11.57 3.33 11.87
C THR A 169 -11.06 2.06 11.20
N VAL A 170 -10.00 2.15 10.38
CA VAL A 170 -9.48 1.00 9.62
C VAL A 170 -9.03 -0.12 10.56
N ARG A 171 -8.32 0.24 11.65
CA ARG A 171 -7.91 -0.72 12.69
C ARG A 171 -9.12 -1.34 13.39
N LEU A 172 -10.09 -0.53 13.82
CA LEU A 172 -11.29 -1.01 14.51
C LEU A 172 -12.10 -1.99 13.67
N VAL A 173 -12.22 -1.70 12.37
CA VAL A 173 -12.91 -2.54 11.40
C VAL A 173 -12.13 -3.84 11.18
N ALA A 174 -10.81 -3.76 11.01
CA ALA A 174 -9.94 -4.94 10.88
C ALA A 174 -10.00 -5.85 12.12
N GLU A 175 -10.02 -5.27 13.33
CA GLU A 175 -10.13 -6.00 14.60
C GLU A 175 -11.41 -6.85 14.72
N THR A 176 -12.45 -6.57 13.93
CA THR A 176 -13.65 -7.43 13.88
C THR A 176 -13.39 -8.80 13.25
N GLY A 177 -12.38 -8.90 12.37
CA GLY A 177 -12.06 -10.12 11.61
C GLY A 177 -13.14 -10.56 10.61
N GLN A 178 -14.15 -9.72 10.35
CA GLN A 178 -15.31 -10.09 9.52
C GLN A 178 -15.15 -9.75 8.03
N PHE A 179 -14.41 -8.68 7.71
CA PHE A 179 -14.46 -8.08 6.39
C PHE A 179 -13.45 -8.69 5.41
N ALA A 180 -13.93 -9.08 4.23
CA ALA A 180 -13.11 -9.49 3.11
C ALA A 180 -12.24 -8.33 2.61
N TYR A 181 -12.73 -7.09 2.71
CA TYR A 181 -11.94 -5.90 2.41
C TYR A 181 -12.39 -4.65 3.18
N VAL A 182 -11.48 -3.69 3.32
CA VAL A 182 -11.74 -2.32 3.75
C VAL A 182 -11.31 -1.35 2.65
N ALA A 183 -12.09 -0.29 2.42
CA ALA A 183 -11.85 0.64 1.30
C ALA A 183 -11.51 2.08 1.71
N ASP A 184 -11.30 2.34 3.00
CA ASP A 184 -10.87 3.64 3.54
C ASP A 184 -9.37 3.90 3.25
N SER A 185 -9.00 3.84 1.98
CA SER A 185 -7.69 4.21 1.45
C SER A 185 -7.83 4.70 0.01
N TYR A 186 -6.94 5.60 -0.38
CA TYR A 186 -6.87 6.21 -1.71
C TYR A 186 -5.44 6.13 -2.27
N ALA A 187 -4.65 5.17 -1.77
CA ALA A 187 -3.19 5.21 -1.86
C ALA A 187 -2.57 4.34 -2.96
N ASP A 188 -3.37 3.61 -3.74
CA ASP A 188 -2.86 2.69 -4.78
C ASP A 188 -3.92 2.42 -5.86
N ASP A 189 -3.48 1.88 -6.99
CA ASP A 189 -4.30 1.42 -8.12
C ASP A 189 -4.56 -0.10 -8.06
N LEU A 190 -4.07 -0.77 -7.01
CA LEU A 190 -4.28 -2.19 -6.73
C LEU A 190 -4.66 -2.44 -5.27
N PRO A 191 -5.38 -3.54 -4.98
CA PRO A 191 -5.55 -4.00 -3.61
C PRO A 191 -4.21 -4.33 -2.95
N TYR A 192 -4.11 -4.19 -1.64
CA TYR A 192 -2.89 -4.51 -0.87
C TYR A 192 -3.25 -4.90 0.57
N TRP A 193 -2.38 -5.68 1.22
CA TRP A 193 -2.61 -6.13 2.59
C TRP A 193 -2.02 -5.14 3.60
N MET A 194 -2.81 -4.77 4.59
CA MET A 194 -2.34 -4.12 5.81
C MET A 194 -2.49 -5.07 6.99
N GLN A 195 -1.66 -4.95 8.02
CA GLN A 195 -1.81 -5.74 9.24
C GLN A 195 -2.06 -4.85 10.43
N PHE A 196 -2.97 -5.30 11.28
CA PHE A 196 -3.38 -4.65 12.51
C PHE A 196 -3.24 -5.68 13.63
N GLY A 197 -2.10 -5.62 14.34
CA GLY A 197 -1.75 -6.63 15.33
C GLY A 197 -1.57 -8.00 14.67
N ARG A 198 -2.50 -8.93 14.90
CA ARG A 198 -2.46 -10.29 14.33
C ARG A 198 -3.37 -10.49 13.13
N THR A 199 -4.08 -9.44 12.72
CA THR A 199 -5.07 -9.51 11.65
C THR A 199 -4.52 -8.87 10.40
N ASP A 200 -4.41 -9.65 9.31
CA ASP A 200 -4.20 -9.11 7.98
C ASP A 200 -5.55 -8.72 7.39
N GLN A 201 -5.67 -7.47 6.95
CA GLN A 201 -6.85 -6.89 6.34
C GLN A 201 -6.52 -6.47 4.92
N LEU A 202 -7.24 -7.03 3.95
CA LEU A 202 -7.12 -6.58 2.58
C LEU A 202 -7.72 -5.18 2.46
N ILE A 203 -6.94 -4.27 1.89
CA ILE A 203 -7.37 -2.97 1.46
C ILE A 203 -7.66 -3.04 -0.03
N VAL A 204 -8.86 -2.65 -0.42
CA VAL A 204 -9.19 -2.40 -1.83
C VAL A 204 -9.35 -0.89 -1.93
N PRO A 205 -8.40 -0.14 -2.51
CA PRO A 205 -8.37 1.33 -2.47
C PRO A 205 -9.45 1.97 -3.34
N TYR A 206 -10.09 3.01 -2.80
CA TYR A 206 -11.20 3.74 -3.43
C TYR A 206 -10.72 5.06 -4.06
N THR A 207 -11.64 5.94 -4.47
CA THR A 207 -11.35 7.17 -5.21
C THR A 207 -12.10 8.39 -4.65
N MET A 208 -11.44 9.53 -4.65
CA MET A 208 -12.05 10.86 -4.40
C MET A 208 -12.07 11.74 -5.66
N ASP A 209 -11.41 11.29 -6.72
CA ASP A 209 -11.18 12.00 -7.98
C ASP A 209 -12.09 11.49 -9.10
N CYS A 210 -12.10 10.18 -9.37
CA CYS A 210 -13.03 9.46 -10.24
C CYS A 210 -14.40 9.27 -9.55
N ASN A 211 -14.93 10.37 -9.00
CA ASN A 211 -16.06 10.36 -8.09
C ASN A 211 -17.00 11.54 -8.39
N ASP A 212 -18.29 11.28 -8.51
CA ASP A 212 -19.30 12.31 -8.79
C ASP A 212 -19.51 13.28 -7.62
N MET A 213 -18.97 13.00 -6.43
CA MET A 213 -18.91 13.94 -5.30
C MET A 213 -18.29 15.28 -5.71
N ARG A 214 -17.45 15.28 -6.75
CA ARG A 214 -16.85 16.48 -7.34
C ARG A 214 -17.92 17.45 -7.86
N PHE A 215 -19.10 17.00 -8.27
CA PHE A 215 -20.21 17.91 -8.60
C PHE A 215 -20.79 18.65 -7.38
N GLY A 216 -20.58 18.12 -6.17
CA GLY A 216 -21.15 18.65 -4.92
C GLY A 216 -20.17 19.50 -4.09
N ILE A 217 -19.03 19.91 -4.66
CA ILE A 217 -18.00 20.72 -3.97
C ILE A 217 -17.59 21.94 -4.81
N GLN A 218 -17.05 22.98 -4.17
CA GLN A 218 -16.76 24.27 -4.81
C GLN A 218 -15.73 24.21 -5.97
N ALA A 219 -14.86 23.20 -6.01
CA ALA A 219 -13.77 23.07 -6.98
C ALA A 219 -13.83 21.75 -7.78
N GLY A 220 -15.02 21.25 -8.07
CA GLY A 220 -15.17 20.06 -8.90
C GLY A 220 -15.93 20.29 -10.19
N PHE A 221 -16.47 19.21 -10.76
CA PHE A 221 -17.00 19.21 -12.12
C PHE A 221 -18.20 20.15 -12.26
N THR A 222 -18.20 20.95 -13.32
CA THR A 222 -19.28 21.91 -13.62
C THR A 222 -20.34 21.33 -14.55
N ASN A 223 -19.99 20.30 -15.32
CA ASN A 223 -20.89 19.62 -16.25
C ASN A 223 -20.51 18.14 -16.44
N GLY A 224 -21.38 17.39 -17.11
CA GLY A 224 -21.18 15.97 -17.38
C GLY A 224 -19.95 15.66 -18.23
N ASP A 225 -19.59 16.54 -19.17
CA ASP A 225 -18.48 16.29 -20.10
C ASP A 225 -17.13 16.28 -19.37
N GLN A 226 -16.95 17.10 -18.32
CA GLN A 226 -15.74 17.07 -17.50
C GLN A 226 -15.60 15.76 -16.71
N PHE A 227 -16.71 15.22 -16.19
CA PHE A 227 -16.69 13.92 -15.52
C PHE A 227 -16.42 12.79 -16.52
N GLU A 228 -17.04 12.84 -17.69
CA GLU A 228 -16.79 11.87 -18.76
C GLU A 228 -15.34 11.90 -19.23
N SER A 229 -14.79 13.06 -19.55
CA SER A 229 -13.40 13.16 -20.02
C SER A 229 -12.43 12.64 -18.96
N TYR A 230 -12.66 12.98 -17.68
CA TYR A 230 -11.81 12.51 -16.59
C TYR A 230 -11.83 10.99 -16.46
N LEU A 231 -13.01 10.37 -16.51
CA LEU A 231 -13.12 8.91 -16.44
C LEU A 231 -12.54 8.21 -17.67
N ARG A 232 -12.66 8.80 -18.87
CA ARG A 232 -12.03 8.27 -20.09
C ARG A 232 -10.51 8.33 -19.99
N ASP A 233 -9.95 9.47 -19.59
CA ASP A 233 -8.49 9.62 -19.46
C ASP A 233 -7.92 8.64 -18.42
N SER A 234 -8.58 8.50 -17.25
CA SER A 234 -8.17 7.53 -16.23
C SER A 234 -8.26 6.09 -16.74
N PHE A 235 -9.33 5.74 -17.47
CA PHE A 235 -9.47 4.43 -18.07
C PHE A 235 -8.38 4.17 -19.12
N ASP A 236 -8.14 5.10 -20.05
CA ASP A 236 -7.20 4.92 -21.16
C ASP A 236 -5.77 4.71 -20.67
N VAL A 237 -5.36 5.44 -19.62
CA VAL A 237 -4.04 5.27 -18.99
C VAL A 237 -3.93 3.88 -18.37
N LEU A 238 -4.86 3.50 -17.50
CA LEU A 238 -4.81 2.21 -16.80
C LEU A 238 -4.97 1.02 -17.76
N TYR A 239 -5.79 1.18 -18.81
CA TYR A 239 -5.96 0.19 -19.86
C TYR A 239 -4.68 0.00 -20.67
N ALA A 240 -3.98 1.09 -21.01
CA ALA A 240 -2.69 1.02 -21.70
C ALA A 240 -1.61 0.34 -20.85
N GLU A 241 -1.55 0.64 -19.54
CA GLU A 241 -0.66 -0.08 -18.61
C GLU A 241 -1.00 -1.57 -18.52
N GLY A 242 -2.29 -1.90 -18.49
CA GLY A 242 -2.77 -3.28 -18.55
C GLY A 242 -2.38 -4.00 -19.83
N ALA A 243 -2.51 -3.34 -20.98
CA ALA A 243 -2.05 -3.86 -22.26
C ALA A 243 -0.52 -4.05 -22.29
N ALA A 244 0.24 -3.22 -21.57
CA ALA A 244 1.69 -3.35 -21.37
C ALA A 244 2.08 -4.44 -20.34
N GLY A 245 1.11 -5.13 -19.73
CA GLY A 245 1.35 -6.26 -18.82
C GLY A 245 1.23 -5.92 -17.33
N ALA A 246 0.78 -4.71 -16.97
CA ALA A 246 0.63 -4.28 -15.58
C ALA A 246 -0.82 -3.84 -15.28
N PRO A 247 -1.83 -4.72 -15.41
CA PRO A 247 -3.24 -4.36 -15.25
C PRO A 247 -3.55 -3.87 -13.83
N LYS A 248 -4.48 -2.91 -13.74
CA LYS A 248 -4.90 -2.21 -12.52
C LYS A 248 -6.42 -2.24 -12.34
N MET A 249 -6.91 -1.66 -11.24
CA MET A 249 -8.34 -1.40 -11.06
C MET A 249 -8.67 0.09 -11.16
N LEU A 250 -9.88 0.40 -11.64
CA LEU A 250 -10.46 1.73 -11.66
C LEU A 250 -11.73 1.74 -10.79
N SER A 251 -11.69 2.46 -9.67
CA SER A 251 -12.89 2.71 -8.86
C SER A 251 -13.66 3.90 -9.44
N ILE A 252 -15.00 3.84 -9.42
CA ILE A 252 -15.87 4.95 -9.82
C ILE A 252 -16.92 5.18 -8.74
N GLY A 253 -16.85 6.34 -8.10
CA GLY A 253 -17.77 6.71 -7.02
C GLY A 253 -18.99 7.47 -7.52
N LEU A 254 -20.19 6.97 -7.22
CA LEU A 254 -21.46 7.57 -7.61
C LEU A 254 -22.35 7.82 -6.38
N HIS A 255 -23.13 8.90 -6.37
CA HIS A 255 -24.11 9.18 -5.33
C HIS A 255 -25.50 9.37 -5.96
N CYS A 256 -26.54 8.77 -5.34
CA CYS A 256 -27.89 8.79 -5.88
C CYS A 256 -28.39 10.22 -6.12
N ARG A 257 -28.20 11.13 -5.16
CA ARG A 257 -28.62 12.53 -5.26
C ARG A 257 -27.82 13.39 -6.25
N LEU A 258 -26.62 12.95 -6.64
CA LEU A 258 -25.73 13.68 -7.55
C LEU A 258 -25.82 13.10 -8.98
N MET A 259 -25.18 11.97 -9.27
CA MET A 259 -25.19 11.36 -10.60
C MET A 259 -26.59 10.98 -11.09
N GLY A 260 -27.52 10.73 -10.16
CA GLY A 260 -28.92 10.47 -10.51
C GLY A 260 -29.62 11.65 -11.18
N ARG A 261 -29.07 12.87 -11.16
CA ARG A 261 -29.63 14.03 -11.89
C ARG A 261 -29.53 13.81 -13.41
N PRO A 262 -30.55 14.19 -14.21
CA PRO A 262 -30.60 13.82 -15.62
C PRO A 262 -29.39 14.30 -16.44
N GLY A 263 -28.92 15.53 -16.20
CA GLY A 263 -27.77 16.09 -16.90
C GLY A 263 -26.45 15.38 -16.60
N ARG A 264 -26.30 14.81 -15.40
CA ARG A 264 -25.10 14.06 -15.00
C ARG A 264 -25.19 12.60 -15.44
N ALA A 265 -26.35 11.96 -15.26
CA ALA A 265 -26.60 10.59 -15.67
C ALA A 265 -26.32 10.34 -17.17
N ALA A 266 -26.54 11.34 -18.03
CA ALA A 266 -26.22 11.26 -19.45
C ALA A 266 -24.72 11.03 -19.70
N ALA A 267 -23.84 11.64 -18.91
CA ALA A 267 -22.39 11.44 -19.02
C ALA A 267 -21.99 10.04 -18.56
N LEU A 268 -22.55 9.56 -17.44
CA LEU A 268 -22.31 8.18 -16.97
C LEU A 268 -22.70 7.14 -18.02
N ALA A 269 -23.84 7.32 -18.70
CA ALA A 269 -24.26 6.43 -19.78
C ALA A 269 -23.20 6.33 -20.89
N ARG A 270 -22.70 7.49 -21.36
CA ARG A 270 -21.66 7.55 -22.41
C ARG A 270 -20.34 6.91 -21.97
N VAL A 271 -19.95 7.09 -20.70
CA VAL A 271 -18.75 6.47 -20.13
C VAL A 271 -18.89 4.95 -20.08
N ILE A 272 -20.03 4.43 -19.65
CA ILE A 272 -20.26 2.98 -19.60
C ILE A 272 -20.23 2.38 -21.00
N ASP A 273 -20.86 3.04 -21.98
CA ASP A 273 -20.83 2.61 -23.38
C ASP A 273 -19.39 2.61 -23.92
N TYR A 274 -18.57 3.60 -23.54
CA TYR A 274 -17.16 3.65 -23.89
C TYR A 274 -16.35 2.49 -23.29
N PHE A 275 -16.50 2.20 -22.00
CA PHE A 275 -15.79 1.07 -21.40
C PHE A 275 -16.20 -0.26 -22.02
N LYS A 276 -17.48 -0.44 -22.33
CA LYS A 276 -18.00 -1.64 -23.01
C LYS A 276 -17.55 -1.77 -24.46
N SER A 277 -17.05 -0.71 -25.08
CA SER A 277 -16.51 -0.78 -26.44
C SER A 277 -15.06 -1.28 -26.50
N HIS A 278 -14.43 -1.58 -25.35
CA HIS A 278 -13.08 -2.13 -25.26
C HIS A 278 -13.13 -3.62 -24.91
N ASP A 279 -12.24 -4.38 -25.52
CA ASP A 279 -12.05 -5.79 -25.18
C ASP A 279 -11.38 -5.93 -23.79
N ASP A 280 -11.47 -7.12 -23.20
CA ASP A 280 -10.71 -7.46 -21.99
C ASP A 280 -10.92 -6.50 -20.79
N VAL A 281 -12.12 -5.92 -20.65
CA VAL A 281 -12.53 -5.14 -19.47
C VAL A 281 -13.30 -6.03 -18.51
N TRP A 282 -12.82 -6.15 -17.27
CA TRP A 282 -13.53 -6.86 -16.21
C TRP A 282 -14.36 -5.89 -15.38
N PHE A 283 -15.68 -5.85 -15.60
CA PHE A 283 -16.58 -5.22 -14.64
C PHE A 283 -16.76 -6.16 -13.44
N ALA A 284 -16.55 -5.65 -12.23
CA ALA A 284 -16.57 -6.44 -11.01
C ALA A 284 -17.25 -5.72 -9.85
N THR A 285 -17.88 -6.49 -8.96
CA THR A 285 -18.12 -6.01 -7.58
C THR A 285 -16.78 -5.94 -6.86
N ARG A 286 -16.74 -5.15 -5.80
CA ARG A 286 -15.54 -4.96 -4.99
C ARG A 286 -15.22 -6.23 -4.18
N GLU A 287 -16.25 -6.95 -3.75
CA GLU A 287 -16.13 -8.30 -3.21
C GLU A 287 -15.47 -9.28 -4.19
N GLN A 288 -15.83 -9.26 -5.47
CA GLN A 288 -15.17 -10.10 -6.47
C GLN A 288 -13.69 -9.77 -6.64
N ILE A 289 -13.32 -8.48 -6.60
CA ILE A 289 -11.91 -8.06 -6.60
C ILE A 289 -11.19 -8.54 -5.34
N ALA A 290 -11.82 -8.43 -4.17
CA ALA A 290 -11.25 -8.88 -2.91
C ALA A 290 -11.01 -10.40 -2.90
N ASP A 291 -12.00 -11.17 -3.33
CA ASP A 291 -11.92 -12.64 -3.40
C ASP A 291 -10.85 -13.09 -4.41
N HIS A 292 -10.78 -12.42 -5.56
CA HIS A 292 -9.73 -12.66 -6.56
C HIS A 292 -8.34 -12.37 -5.98
N TRP A 293 -8.16 -11.21 -5.35
CA TRP A 293 -6.88 -10.79 -4.81
C TRP A 293 -6.41 -11.72 -3.70
N ALA A 294 -7.30 -12.10 -2.78
CA ALA A 294 -6.95 -13.02 -1.71
C ALA A 294 -6.55 -14.42 -2.23
N ALA A 295 -7.12 -14.85 -3.35
CA ALA A 295 -6.75 -16.11 -4.00
C ALA A 295 -5.40 -16.04 -4.74
N GLN A 296 -5.13 -14.96 -5.47
CA GLN A 296 -3.91 -14.81 -6.29
C GLN A 296 -2.70 -14.29 -5.49
N HIS A 297 -2.97 -13.45 -4.50
CA HIS A 297 -2.00 -12.72 -3.68
C HIS A 297 -2.39 -12.83 -2.21
N PRO A 298 -2.26 -14.02 -1.59
CA PRO A 298 -2.58 -14.20 -0.18
C PRO A 298 -1.73 -13.28 0.71
N ALA A 299 -2.23 -12.96 1.89
CA ALA A 299 -1.54 -12.08 2.84
C ALA A 299 -0.09 -12.56 3.10
N PRO A 300 0.92 -11.67 2.96
CA PRO A 300 2.30 -12.08 3.09
C PRO A 300 2.66 -12.34 4.55
N ASN A 301 3.32 -13.47 4.82
CA ASN A 301 3.99 -13.70 6.09
C ASN A 301 5.38 -13.03 6.08
N ALA A 302 5.40 -11.70 6.02
CA ALA A 302 6.61 -10.90 5.90
C ALA A 302 7.21 -10.53 7.26
N VAL A 303 8.53 -10.54 7.34
CA VAL A 303 9.27 -10.03 8.49
C VAL A 303 9.16 -8.50 8.52
N ARG A 304 8.91 -7.93 9.71
CA ARG A 304 8.73 -6.48 9.88
C ARG A 304 9.81 -5.86 10.78
N PRO A 305 11.01 -5.59 10.23
CA PRO A 305 12.08 -4.88 10.93
C PRO A 305 11.62 -3.65 11.71
N SER A 306 10.66 -2.87 11.18
CA SER A 306 10.17 -1.63 11.77
C SER A 306 9.40 -1.82 13.08
N GLU A 307 8.80 -2.99 13.27
CA GLU A 307 8.00 -3.37 14.45
C GLU A 307 8.80 -4.17 15.49
N MET A 308 10.04 -4.57 15.19
CA MET A 308 10.87 -5.32 16.13
C MET A 308 11.26 -4.49 17.36
N ASP A 309 11.30 -5.14 18.52
CA ASP A 309 12.03 -4.60 19.67
C ASP A 309 13.54 -4.54 19.38
N ARG A 310 14.28 -3.79 20.22
CA ARG A 310 15.71 -3.52 19.99
C ARG A 310 16.52 -4.81 19.95
N ASP A 311 16.28 -5.71 20.89
CA ASP A 311 17.10 -6.90 21.06
C ASP A 311 16.89 -7.86 19.90
N THR A 312 15.64 -8.02 19.46
CA THR A 312 15.27 -8.80 18.27
C THR A 312 15.88 -8.21 16.99
N PHE A 313 15.80 -6.89 16.82
CA PHE A 313 16.37 -6.20 15.65
C PHE A 313 17.90 -6.35 15.60
N VAL A 314 18.59 -6.16 16.74
CA VAL A 314 20.04 -6.28 16.82
C VAL A 314 20.48 -7.73 16.66
N ALA A 315 19.74 -8.70 17.21
CA ALA A 315 20.01 -10.12 16.96
C ALA A 315 19.85 -10.47 15.47
N ALA A 316 18.86 -9.88 14.79
CA ALA A 316 18.62 -10.13 13.36
C ALA A 316 19.63 -9.44 12.44
N PHE A 317 20.01 -8.19 12.74
CA PHE A 317 20.75 -7.32 11.81
C PHE A 317 22.13 -6.85 12.32
N GLY A 318 22.49 -7.13 13.57
CA GLY A 318 23.75 -6.69 14.18
C GLY A 318 25.01 -7.30 13.56
N GLY A 319 24.87 -8.43 12.86
CA GLY A 319 25.95 -9.05 12.09
C GLY A 319 26.07 -8.58 10.64
N ILE A 320 25.16 -7.74 10.13
CA ILE A 320 25.16 -7.33 8.72
C ILE A 320 26.43 -6.56 8.37
N PHE A 321 26.84 -5.63 9.23
CA PHE A 321 28.16 -5.00 9.22
C PHE A 321 29.06 -5.74 10.21
N GLU A 322 30.06 -6.44 9.69
CA GLU A 322 30.89 -7.41 10.42
C GLU A 322 31.30 -6.94 11.82
N HIS A 323 31.00 -7.75 12.85
CA HIS A 323 31.31 -7.48 14.26
C HIS A 323 30.95 -6.07 14.77
N SER A 324 29.94 -5.42 14.16
CA SER A 324 29.61 -4.01 14.41
C SER A 324 28.14 -3.81 14.80
N PRO A 325 27.67 -4.42 15.92
CA PRO A 325 26.26 -4.37 16.34
C PRO A 325 25.77 -2.95 16.64
N TRP A 326 26.68 -2.02 16.96
CA TRP A 326 26.37 -0.61 17.18
C TRP A 326 25.66 0.05 15.98
N ILE A 327 25.86 -0.46 14.76
CA ILE A 327 25.19 0.04 13.56
C ILE A 327 23.70 -0.34 13.59
N ALA A 328 23.38 -1.58 13.95
CA ALA A 328 22.00 -2.03 14.12
C ALA A 328 21.32 -1.37 15.31
N GLU A 329 22.04 -1.18 16.42
CA GLU A 329 21.54 -0.44 17.57
C GLU A 329 21.19 1.01 17.21
N GLY A 330 22.10 1.69 16.51
CA GLY A 330 21.86 3.04 16.01
C GLY A 330 20.71 3.09 15.01
N ALA A 331 20.56 2.07 14.15
CA ALA A 331 19.52 2.04 13.12
C ALA A 331 18.14 1.80 13.72
N HIS A 332 18.04 0.92 14.73
CA HIS A 332 16.82 0.75 15.51
C HIS A 332 16.43 2.04 16.25
N ALA A 333 17.41 2.82 16.69
CA ALA A 333 17.23 4.12 17.30
C ALA A 333 17.00 5.27 16.29
N LEU A 334 16.89 4.98 14.98
CA LEU A 334 16.35 5.91 13.98
C LEU A 334 14.83 5.80 13.88
N GLU A 335 14.22 6.76 13.20
CA GLU A 335 12.82 6.65 12.80
C GLU A 335 12.70 5.55 11.75
N LEU A 336 12.12 4.42 12.15
CA LEU A 336 11.75 3.31 11.27
C LEU A 336 10.24 3.33 11.03
N GLY A 337 9.82 2.70 9.95
CA GLY A 337 8.43 2.60 9.51
C GLY A 337 8.30 1.55 8.41
N PRO A 338 7.09 1.35 7.84
CA PRO A 338 6.83 0.29 6.86
C PRO A 338 7.79 0.26 5.66
N THR A 339 8.29 1.43 5.23
CA THR A 339 9.29 1.55 4.16
C THR A 339 10.62 0.85 4.47
N HIS A 340 10.86 0.55 5.76
CA HIS A 340 12.05 -0.15 6.25
C HIS A 340 11.85 -1.67 6.33
N ASP A 341 10.67 -2.20 6.01
CA ASP A 341 10.36 -3.64 6.06
C ASP A 341 10.80 -4.39 4.79
N THR A 342 11.86 -3.91 4.15
CA THR A 342 12.48 -4.47 2.95
C THR A 342 13.99 -4.49 3.10
N ALA A 343 14.69 -5.28 2.28
CA ALA A 343 16.15 -5.29 2.26
C ALA A 343 16.75 -3.89 2.02
N ILE A 344 16.19 -3.13 1.06
CA ILE A 344 16.59 -1.76 0.75
C ILE A 344 16.32 -0.82 1.93
N GLY A 345 15.17 -0.98 2.57
CA GLY A 345 14.76 -0.19 3.72
C GLY A 345 15.70 -0.34 4.92
N VAL A 346 15.97 -1.57 5.36
CA VAL A 346 16.94 -1.85 6.45
C VAL A 346 18.34 -1.39 6.04
N HIS A 347 18.76 -1.63 4.80
CA HIS A 347 20.07 -1.20 4.29
C HIS A 347 20.25 0.31 4.42
N SER A 348 19.24 1.09 4.02
CA SER A 348 19.24 2.55 4.13
C SER A 348 19.48 3.01 5.58
N ALA A 349 18.78 2.39 6.55
CA ALA A 349 18.91 2.74 7.96
C ALA A 349 20.31 2.39 8.50
N LEU A 350 20.82 1.19 8.22
CA LEU A 350 22.15 0.76 8.66
C LEU A 350 23.26 1.61 8.02
N ALA A 351 23.19 1.84 6.71
CA ALA A 351 24.17 2.66 5.98
C ALA A 351 24.17 4.11 6.46
N ARG A 352 23.03 4.66 6.87
CA ARG A 352 22.97 6.01 7.48
C ARG A 352 23.78 6.06 8.77
N VAL A 353 23.62 5.07 9.65
CA VAL A 353 24.37 4.99 10.92
C VAL A 353 25.85 4.77 10.68
N PHE A 354 26.22 3.88 9.76
CA PHE A 354 27.60 3.65 9.38
C PHE A 354 28.28 4.94 8.87
N ARG A 355 27.61 5.68 7.98
CA ARG A 355 28.12 6.95 7.43
C ARG A 355 28.23 8.07 8.46
N SER A 356 27.35 8.07 9.47
CA SER A 356 27.39 9.03 10.59
C SER A 356 28.41 8.66 11.67
N GLY A 357 28.99 7.46 11.64
CA GLY A 357 30.06 7.06 12.55
C GLY A 357 31.34 7.88 12.35
N SER A 358 32.15 7.99 13.41
CA SER A 358 33.48 8.59 13.32
C SER A 358 34.38 7.85 12.33
N GLU A 359 35.45 8.48 11.85
CA GLU A 359 36.45 7.78 11.03
C GLU A 359 36.99 6.54 11.75
N GLU A 360 37.23 6.61 13.06
CA GLU A 360 37.69 5.48 13.86
C GLU A 360 36.68 4.32 13.88
N GLN A 361 35.39 4.62 14.11
CA GLN A 361 34.34 3.61 14.09
C GLN A 361 34.24 2.92 12.74
N ARG A 362 34.25 3.71 11.65
CA ARG A 362 34.19 3.18 10.29
C ARG A 362 35.44 2.37 9.95
N LEU A 363 36.64 2.84 10.33
CA LEU A 363 37.88 2.11 10.16
C LEU A 363 37.87 0.77 10.90
N ASN A 364 37.31 0.72 12.11
CA ASN A 364 37.17 -0.53 12.87
C ASN A 364 36.25 -1.53 12.15
N VAL A 365 35.17 -1.07 11.50
CA VAL A 365 34.34 -1.91 10.63
C VAL A 365 35.16 -2.46 9.46
N LEU A 366 35.96 -1.62 8.79
CA LEU A 366 36.81 -2.06 7.68
C LEU A 366 37.85 -3.10 8.14
N LYS A 367 38.47 -2.90 9.30
CA LYS A 367 39.44 -3.84 9.88
C LYS A 367 38.81 -5.14 10.36
N ALA A 368 37.56 -5.11 10.78
CA ALA A 368 36.81 -6.28 11.20
C ALA A 368 36.37 -7.15 10.01
N HIS A 369 36.32 -6.60 8.78
CA HIS A 369 36.02 -7.39 7.60
C HIS A 369 37.12 -8.44 7.37
N PRO A 370 36.75 -9.71 7.13
CA PRO A 370 37.74 -10.75 6.89
C PRO A 370 38.51 -10.40 5.62
N ASP A 371 39.83 -10.55 5.66
CA ASP A 371 40.62 -10.35 4.47
C ASP A 371 40.29 -11.42 3.44
N LEU A 372 40.17 -11.03 2.17
CA LEU A 372 39.81 -11.95 1.08
C LEU A 372 40.72 -13.20 1.06
N ALA A 373 42.00 -13.01 1.41
CA ALA A 373 43.03 -14.04 1.44
C ALA A 373 42.96 -15.00 2.64
N GLY A 374 42.63 -14.53 3.85
CA GLY A 374 42.35 -15.40 5.00
C GLY A 374 41.04 -16.16 4.86
N LYS A 375 40.05 -15.53 4.22
CA LYS A 375 38.79 -16.17 3.78
C LYS A 375 39.07 -17.31 2.77
N LEU A 376 40.04 -17.13 1.87
CA LEU A 376 40.51 -18.17 0.94
C LEU A 376 41.34 -19.29 1.62
N ALA A 377 42.15 -18.95 2.63
CA ALA A 377 42.95 -19.92 3.39
C ALA A 377 42.10 -20.79 4.34
N ALA A 378 40.95 -20.26 4.80
CA ALA A 378 40.03 -20.93 5.70
C ALA A 378 38.87 -21.66 4.98
N ALA A 379 38.91 -21.81 3.64
CA ALA A 379 37.82 -22.37 2.83
C ALA A 379 37.27 -23.74 3.31
N GLY A 380 38.00 -24.49 4.15
CA GLY A 380 37.53 -25.72 4.81
C GLY A 380 37.04 -25.59 6.27
N LYS A 381 36.98 -24.37 6.84
CA LYS A 381 36.63 -24.06 8.25
C LYS A 381 35.66 -22.87 8.41
N LEU A 382 35.14 -22.32 7.32
CA LEU A 382 34.22 -21.18 7.33
C LEU A 382 32.78 -21.58 7.67
N THR A 383 31.97 -20.62 8.11
CA THR A 383 30.51 -20.79 8.24
C THR A 383 29.87 -20.94 6.87
N ALA A 384 28.72 -21.64 6.79
CA ALA A 384 28.03 -21.94 5.53
C ALA A 384 27.76 -20.69 4.66
N GLU A 385 27.45 -19.54 5.28
CA GLU A 385 27.22 -18.26 4.60
C GLU A 385 28.48 -17.71 3.91
N SER A 386 29.66 -17.85 4.54
CA SER A 386 30.93 -17.35 4.00
C SER A 386 31.46 -18.23 2.86
N THR A 387 31.17 -19.53 2.89
CA THR A 387 31.51 -20.47 1.81
C THR A 387 30.67 -20.22 0.54
N ALA A 388 29.37 -19.91 0.69
CA ALA A 388 28.49 -19.63 -0.45
C ALA A 388 28.85 -18.31 -1.17
N GLU A 389 29.27 -17.29 -0.41
CA GLU A 389 29.69 -15.98 -0.94
C GLU A 389 30.95 -16.07 -1.84
N GLN A 390 31.85 -17.02 -1.57
CA GLN A 390 33.11 -17.19 -2.30
C GLN A 390 32.99 -18.08 -3.55
N ALA A 391 32.15 -19.12 -3.47
CA ALA A 391 31.94 -20.05 -4.57
C ALA A 391 31.37 -19.34 -5.83
N GLY A 392 30.54 -18.31 -5.63
CA GLY A 392 29.94 -17.53 -6.72
C GLY A 392 30.94 -16.79 -7.61
N ALA A 393 32.11 -16.40 -7.08
CA ALA A 393 33.15 -15.71 -7.85
C ALA A 393 34.30 -16.64 -8.34
N GLY A 394 34.18 -17.96 -8.12
CA GLY A 394 35.20 -18.94 -8.47
C GLY A 394 36.49 -18.83 -7.65
N LEU A 395 36.40 -18.25 -6.44
CA LEU A 395 37.53 -18.07 -5.52
C LEU A 395 37.88 -19.36 -4.76
N ASP A 396 36.96 -20.31 -4.69
CA ASP A 396 37.15 -21.66 -4.18
C ASP A 396 38.01 -22.55 -5.10
N LEU A 397 38.20 -22.14 -6.37
CA LEU A 397 38.96 -22.85 -7.40
C LEU A 397 40.35 -22.25 -7.68
N LEU A 398 40.85 -21.36 -6.81
CA LEU A 398 42.18 -20.77 -6.97
C LEU A 398 43.29 -21.81 -6.87
N THR A 399 44.28 -21.71 -7.75
CA THR A 399 45.54 -22.45 -7.60
C THR A 399 46.33 -21.95 -6.40
N ASP A 400 47.29 -22.75 -5.92
CA ASP A 400 48.17 -22.33 -4.81
C ASP A 400 48.95 -21.05 -5.14
N ASP A 401 49.40 -20.89 -6.39
CA ASP A 401 50.08 -19.69 -6.87
C ASP A 401 49.16 -18.46 -6.88
N GLU A 402 47.90 -18.62 -7.32
CA GLU A 402 46.92 -17.54 -7.30
C GLU A 402 46.59 -17.13 -5.86
N ARG A 403 46.45 -18.10 -4.94
CA ARG A 403 46.21 -17.83 -3.52
C ARG A 403 47.37 -17.06 -2.89
N ALA A 404 48.61 -17.43 -3.20
CA ALA A 404 49.80 -16.73 -2.75
C ALA A 404 49.86 -15.29 -3.30
N ALA A 405 49.46 -15.08 -4.56
CA ALA A 405 49.37 -13.75 -5.15
C ALA A 405 48.32 -12.87 -4.43
N PHE A 406 47.12 -13.39 -4.18
CA PHE A 406 46.09 -12.67 -3.41
C PHE A 406 46.54 -12.35 -1.97
N GLN A 407 47.24 -13.27 -1.30
CA GLN A 407 47.82 -13.03 0.02
C GLN A 407 48.86 -11.91 0.01
N SER A 408 49.79 -11.93 -0.96
CA SER A 408 50.82 -10.90 -1.09
C SER A 408 50.22 -9.52 -1.40
N LEU A 409 49.27 -9.46 -2.33
CA LEU A 409 48.57 -8.22 -2.69
C LEU A 409 47.80 -7.64 -1.49
N ASN A 410 47.11 -8.48 -0.72
CA ASN A 410 46.42 -8.03 0.49
C ASN A 410 47.36 -7.56 1.59
N ALA A 411 48.49 -8.24 1.81
CA ALA A 411 49.50 -7.77 2.75
C ALA A 411 50.04 -6.39 2.38
N GLN A 412 50.33 -6.16 1.10
CA GLN A 412 50.75 -4.85 0.59
C GLN A 412 49.66 -3.79 0.76
N TYR A 413 48.41 -4.14 0.46
CA TYR A 413 47.27 -3.25 0.62
C TYR A 413 47.06 -2.83 2.08
N VAL A 414 47.11 -3.78 3.01
CA VAL A 414 47.00 -3.52 4.45
C VAL A 414 48.16 -2.63 4.93
N ALA A 415 49.38 -2.91 4.50
CA ALA A 415 50.55 -2.11 4.87
C ALA A 415 50.43 -0.64 4.40
N ARG A 416 49.81 -0.41 3.24
CA ARG A 416 49.63 0.94 2.67
C ARG A 416 48.44 1.68 3.28
N HIS A 417 47.30 1.01 3.45
CA HIS A 417 46.02 1.66 3.74
C HIS A 417 45.54 1.46 5.17
N GLY A 418 46.05 0.45 5.88
CA GLY A 418 45.74 0.15 7.28
C GLY A 418 44.45 -0.66 7.50
N PHE A 419 43.86 -1.21 6.44
CA PHE A 419 42.70 -2.10 6.43
C PHE A 419 42.77 -3.07 5.23
N PRO A 420 42.09 -4.23 5.25
CA PRO A 420 42.14 -5.21 4.16
C PRO A 420 41.51 -4.70 2.87
N PHE A 421 41.83 -5.34 1.74
CA PHE A 421 41.14 -5.07 0.49
C PHE A 421 39.71 -5.63 0.56
N ILE A 422 38.72 -4.76 0.39
CA ILE A 422 37.30 -5.11 0.46
C ILE A 422 36.66 -4.89 -0.91
N ILE A 423 35.90 -5.89 -1.35
CA ILE A 423 35.11 -5.86 -2.58
C ILE A 423 33.88 -6.76 -2.43
N ALA A 424 32.74 -6.34 -2.97
CA ALA A 424 31.51 -7.13 -3.01
C ALA A 424 31.64 -8.29 -4.01
N VAL A 425 32.14 -9.42 -3.54
CA VAL A 425 32.51 -10.58 -4.37
C VAL A 425 31.38 -11.05 -5.30
N LYS A 426 30.10 -10.99 -4.87
CA LYS A 426 28.95 -11.39 -5.71
C LYS A 426 28.77 -10.55 -7.00
N ASP A 427 29.34 -9.36 -7.07
CA ASP A 427 29.28 -8.49 -8.26
C ASP A 427 30.48 -8.72 -9.20
N HIS A 428 31.38 -9.66 -8.89
CA HIS A 428 32.66 -9.82 -9.55
C HIS A 428 33.00 -11.28 -9.85
N ASP A 429 33.84 -11.47 -10.86
CA ASP A 429 34.57 -12.71 -11.14
C ASP A 429 36.05 -12.59 -10.71
N LYS A 430 36.77 -13.71 -10.66
CA LYS A 430 38.20 -13.73 -10.30
C LYS A 430 39.04 -12.68 -11.05
N ALA A 431 38.84 -12.56 -12.37
CA ALA A 431 39.63 -11.67 -13.22
C ALA A 431 39.39 -10.19 -12.89
N SER A 432 38.13 -9.81 -12.70
CA SER A 432 37.76 -8.44 -12.33
C SER A 432 38.15 -8.09 -10.90
N ILE A 433 38.17 -9.05 -9.96
CA ILE A 433 38.73 -8.82 -8.61
C ILE A 433 40.23 -8.51 -8.70
N LEU A 434 41.01 -9.32 -9.42
CA LEU A 434 42.45 -9.10 -9.57
C LEU A 434 42.75 -7.76 -10.27
N ALA A 435 42.00 -7.44 -11.32
CA ALA A 435 42.10 -6.15 -12.00
C ALA A 435 41.76 -4.97 -11.08
N ALA A 436 40.70 -5.11 -10.26
CA ALA A 436 40.35 -4.11 -9.25
C ALA A 436 41.46 -3.95 -8.21
N PHE A 437 42.10 -5.05 -7.79
CA PHE A 437 43.21 -5.04 -6.85
C PHE A 437 44.39 -4.22 -7.37
N HIS A 438 44.86 -4.53 -8.58
CA HIS A 438 45.98 -3.82 -9.20
C HIS A 438 45.69 -2.35 -9.45
N ARG A 439 44.45 -2.00 -9.80
CA ARG A 439 44.04 -0.60 -10.00
C ARG A 439 44.01 0.17 -8.68
N ARG A 440 43.52 -0.46 -7.60
CA ARG A 440 43.23 0.20 -6.31
C ARG A 440 44.42 0.25 -5.36
N ILE A 441 45.39 -0.66 -5.49
CA ILE A 441 46.55 -0.71 -4.59
C ILE A 441 47.39 0.58 -4.63
N GLU A 442 47.39 1.28 -5.77
CA GLU A 442 48.16 2.52 -5.96
C GLU A 442 47.43 3.80 -5.55
N ASN A 443 46.15 3.72 -5.19
CA ASN A 443 45.39 4.88 -4.75
C ASN A 443 45.94 5.46 -3.43
N ASP A 444 45.51 6.67 -3.08
CA ASP A 444 45.76 7.24 -1.76
C ASP A 444 44.79 6.66 -0.72
N ARG A 445 45.13 6.82 0.57
CA ARG A 445 44.36 6.24 1.68
C ARG A 445 42.91 6.75 1.73
N ASP A 446 42.67 8.02 1.47
CA ASP A 446 41.33 8.61 1.63
C ASP A 446 40.40 8.14 0.51
N THR A 447 40.92 8.05 -0.72
CA THR A 447 40.23 7.44 -1.85
C THR A 447 39.86 5.98 -1.56
N GLU A 448 40.81 5.17 -1.06
CA GLU A 448 40.53 3.77 -0.73
C GLU A 448 39.64 3.59 0.50
N PHE A 449 39.71 4.49 1.47
CA PHE A 449 38.82 4.45 2.62
C PHE A 449 37.37 4.65 2.18
N ALA A 450 37.12 5.62 1.29
CA ALA A 450 35.80 5.88 0.73
C ALA A 450 35.30 4.72 -0.15
N GLU A 451 36.17 4.14 -0.99
CA GLU A 451 35.83 2.95 -1.80
C GLU A 451 35.54 1.74 -0.91
N ALA A 452 36.37 1.44 0.08
CA ALA A 452 36.14 0.33 1.00
C ALA A 452 34.82 0.48 1.78
N CYS A 453 34.49 1.70 2.22
CA CYS A 453 33.18 1.97 2.83
C CYS A 453 32.03 1.66 1.85
N ARG A 454 32.13 2.07 0.57
CA ARG A 454 31.12 1.74 -0.45
C ARG A 454 30.99 0.23 -0.67
N GLN A 455 32.10 -0.50 -0.67
CA GLN A 455 32.10 -1.95 -0.83
C GLN A 455 31.45 -2.65 0.37
N VAL A 456 31.71 -2.19 1.60
CA VAL A 456 31.02 -2.70 2.80
C VAL A 456 29.52 -2.44 2.74
N GLU A 457 29.09 -1.25 2.34
CA GLU A 457 27.66 -0.95 2.15
C GLU A 457 27.02 -1.87 1.09
N ARG A 458 27.71 -2.15 -0.01
CA ARG A 458 27.22 -3.07 -1.05
C ARG A 458 27.13 -4.52 -0.55
N ILE A 459 28.12 -4.99 0.19
CA ILE A 459 28.10 -6.32 0.84
C ILE A 459 26.92 -6.42 1.81
N ALA A 460 26.71 -5.38 2.64
CA ALA A 460 25.59 -5.31 3.57
C ALA A 460 24.24 -5.39 2.83
N GLN A 461 24.10 -4.69 1.70
CA GLN A 461 22.90 -4.75 0.86
C GLN A 461 22.64 -6.18 0.36
N LEU A 462 23.66 -6.85 -0.18
CA LEU A 462 23.56 -8.21 -0.70
C LEU A 462 23.18 -9.22 0.39
N ARG A 463 23.73 -9.06 1.61
CA ARG A 463 23.37 -9.87 2.78
C ARG A 463 21.90 -9.68 3.18
N LEU A 464 21.40 -8.45 3.10
CA LEU A 464 20.01 -8.15 3.41
C LEU A 464 19.04 -8.69 2.35
N ILE A 465 19.40 -8.60 1.06
CA ILE A 465 18.62 -9.21 -0.03
C ILE A 465 18.51 -10.72 0.16
N GLU A 466 19.60 -11.39 0.53
CA GLU A 466 19.59 -12.83 0.83
C GLU A 466 18.72 -13.16 2.05
N LYS A 467 18.69 -12.27 3.05
CA LYS A 467 17.95 -12.48 4.30
C LYS A 467 16.44 -12.20 4.19
N LEU A 468 16.05 -11.15 3.46
CA LEU A 468 14.68 -10.63 3.41
C LEU A 468 13.99 -10.82 2.06
N GLY A 469 14.72 -11.25 1.03
CA GLY A 469 14.27 -11.18 -0.37
C GLY A 469 14.66 -9.85 -1.02
N ALA A 470 14.57 -9.82 -2.35
CA ALA A 470 14.87 -8.65 -3.17
C ALA A 470 13.79 -7.57 -3.08
#